data_AF-A0A965W433-F1
#
_entry.id   AF-A0A965W433-F1
#
_cell.length_a   1.000
_cell.length_b   1.000
_cell.length_c   1.000
_cell.angle_alpha   90.00
_cell.angle_beta   90.00
_cell.angle_gamma   90.00
#
_symmetry.space_group_name_H-M   'P 1'
#
loop_
_entity.id
_entity.type
_entity.pdbx_description
1 polymer ?
#
loop_
_entity_poly.entity_id
_entity_poly.type
_entity_poly.pdbx_seq_one_letter_code
_entity_poly.pdbx_strand_id
1 'polypeptide(L)'
;MAFEFDFNHAFKWCAIYISKGLRIVRLHGIWPDGRCTCGDPECRVGGSKQRNCGKHPVGLEWGDRWARSEDDLLAWCDGVPFNVGVVLGKEGGVIDNEDDSPEATAFRESLGLHELITPSWTSGKSTHQLTRWHDSLEKCGGVQKPGGLECRLGAGGRQIQSVLPPSWHWSGVQYRWKPDLSLDEVEVADTPRTLLVQICNAAEAGGGGNSGGHKYHGPLVFREVHDGEGRHGALLMWAWNKIVNDRFPLAPERRAVLTQEILDANEKYIKPQKTRDEALQIINSCFEHYRKKQEAGWSPTPTDITQEAIESETVKLEETINPEEAVAVVGLEAHGLEPYQVGEIRAYRVGSWSIEMIKGDPVEIVLVVPQWKPTPCGGRVNMTLDTFRSAAKVASTVFNATHRVILDGDSKKWVATWKGMDASKKTGGVSIPGIMEQLMARKKREHDIQVGSASKRYAELAGYILKAFRRATTPKDEERPEPNESGRPCWVAPDELWFQWGKVWEEISSAHDVAVGEKNKIRNRLLEIMHAKDLIHKRHRFPSGRLEYVVFTREWVAALELLASGDDGRPVKGEIDLVFPKTENHSPSTVHDTEAVVA
;
A
#
# COMPACT_ATOMS: atom_id res chain seq x y z
N MET A 1 26.24 -44.31 23.74
CA MET A 1 26.17 -42.88 24.09
C MET A 1 26.75 -42.75 25.48
N ALA A 2 27.70 -41.84 25.69
CA ALA A 2 28.23 -41.55 27.00
C ALA A 2 27.69 -40.18 27.45
N PHE A 3 27.19 -40.09 28.68
CA PHE A 3 26.84 -38.82 29.31
C PHE A 3 28.09 -38.29 30.01
N GLU A 4 28.85 -37.44 29.32
CA GLU A 4 30.11 -36.91 29.80
C GLU A 4 29.88 -35.57 30.51
N PHE A 5 30.14 -35.56 31.82
CA PHE A 5 29.97 -34.37 32.67
C PHE A 5 31.34 -33.78 33.03
N ASP A 6 31.59 -32.56 32.56
CA ASP A 6 32.73 -31.73 32.96
C ASP A 6 32.23 -30.63 33.90
N PHE A 7 32.62 -30.71 35.17
CA PHE A 7 32.27 -29.72 36.18
C PHE A 7 32.83 -28.33 35.82
N ASN A 8 34.03 -28.22 35.26
CA ASN A 8 34.66 -26.92 34.98
C ASN A 8 33.93 -26.18 33.86
N HIS A 9 33.51 -26.92 32.82
CA HIS A 9 32.71 -26.37 31.73
C HIS A 9 31.29 -26.00 32.21
N ALA A 10 30.65 -26.82 33.04
CA ALA A 10 29.35 -26.50 33.65
C ALA A 10 29.44 -25.26 34.55
N PHE A 11 30.46 -25.20 35.43
CA PHE A 11 30.73 -24.09 36.34
C PHE A 11 30.94 -22.77 35.58
N LYS A 12 31.78 -22.76 34.53
CA LYS A 12 31.99 -21.55 33.71
C LYS A 12 30.68 -20.98 33.16
N TRP A 13 29.81 -21.82 32.60
CA TRP A 13 28.51 -21.39 32.11
C TRP A 13 27.58 -20.91 33.24
N CYS A 14 27.59 -21.58 34.40
CA CYS A 14 26.81 -21.14 35.55
C CYS A 14 27.24 -19.75 36.06
N ALA A 15 28.54 -19.48 36.13
CA ALA A 15 29.08 -18.16 36.50
C ALA A 15 28.67 -17.06 35.50
N ILE A 16 28.72 -17.37 34.18
CA ILE A 16 28.19 -16.49 33.13
C ILE A 16 26.71 -16.18 33.36
N TYR A 17 25.88 -17.18 33.65
CA TYR A 17 24.44 -17.00 33.87
C TYR A 17 24.13 -16.12 35.08
N ILE A 18 24.84 -16.29 36.20
CA ILE A 18 24.70 -15.42 37.38
C ILE A 18 25.18 -13.99 37.06
N SER A 19 26.31 -13.84 36.35
CA SER A 19 26.84 -12.51 35.98
C SER A 19 25.91 -11.72 35.04
N LYS A 20 25.14 -12.43 34.20
CA LYS A 20 24.07 -11.91 33.35
C LYS A 20 22.72 -11.77 34.07
N GLY A 21 22.68 -11.96 35.39
CA GLY A 21 21.50 -11.74 36.24
C GLY A 21 20.45 -12.85 36.22
N LEU A 22 20.72 -13.99 35.58
CA LEU A 22 19.77 -15.12 35.57
C LEU A 22 19.84 -15.90 36.89
N ARG A 23 18.66 -16.12 37.49
CA ARG A 23 18.53 -17.02 38.63
C ARG A 23 18.59 -18.47 38.17
N ILE A 24 19.65 -19.19 38.54
CA ILE A 24 19.85 -20.59 38.13
C ILE A 24 19.80 -21.57 39.30
N VAL A 25 19.33 -22.79 39.03
CA VAL A 25 19.10 -23.86 40.01
C VAL A 25 19.74 -25.18 39.54
N ARG A 26 20.21 -25.97 40.51
CA ARG A 26 20.73 -27.32 40.26
C ARG A 26 19.58 -28.26 39.90
N LEU A 27 19.67 -28.87 38.74
CA LEU A 27 18.82 -30.00 38.34
C LEU A 27 19.60 -31.30 38.53
N HIS A 28 18.88 -32.40 38.74
CA HIS A 28 19.50 -33.72 38.64
C HIS A 28 20.07 -33.92 37.24
N GLY A 29 21.35 -34.30 37.13
CA GLY A 29 21.97 -34.70 35.88
C GLY A 29 21.75 -36.19 35.57
N ILE A 30 22.49 -36.69 34.58
CA ILE A 30 22.42 -38.07 34.10
C ILE A 30 23.80 -38.72 34.24
N TRP A 31 23.87 -39.91 34.84
CA TRP A 31 25.10 -40.71 34.92
C TRP A 31 25.51 -41.27 33.54
N PRO A 32 26.79 -41.62 33.33
CA PRO A 32 27.25 -42.23 32.07
C PRO A 32 26.49 -43.49 31.62
N ASP A 33 25.83 -44.20 32.54
CA ASP A 33 24.99 -45.37 32.27
C ASP A 33 23.51 -45.04 31.94
N GLY A 34 23.14 -43.77 31.90
CA GLY A 34 21.79 -43.31 31.58
C GLY A 34 20.81 -43.25 32.75
N ARG A 35 21.22 -43.52 33.99
CA ARG A 35 20.39 -43.28 35.19
C ARG A 35 20.37 -41.80 35.57
N CYS A 36 19.21 -41.28 35.98
CA CYS A 36 19.13 -39.95 36.59
C CYS A 36 19.81 -39.98 37.97
N THR A 37 20.46 -38.88 38.34
CA THR A 37 21.13 -38.72 39.65
C THR A 37 20.16 -38.61 40.84
N CYS A 38 18.85 -38.63 40.60
CA CYS A 38 17.83 -38.67 41.66
C CYS A 38 17.64 -40.05 42.31
N GLY A 39 18.22 -41.12 41.75
CA GLY A 39 18.14 -42.48 42.31
C GLY A 39 16.82 -43.23 42.05
N ASP A 40 15.79 -42.58 41.50
CA ASP A 40 14.55 -43.24 41.07
C ASP A 40 14.87 -44.24 39.94
N PRO A 41 14.64 -45.56 40.11
CA PRO A 41 15.03 -46.56 39.14
C PRO A 41 14.31 -46.40 37.80
N GLU A 42 13.12 -45.78 37.78
CA GLU A 42 12.36 -45.52 36.56
C GLU A 42 12.71 -44.19 35.88
N CYS A 43 13.42 -43.31 36.59
CA CYS A 43 14.01 -42.10 36.01
C CYS A 43 15.38 -42.43 35.39
N ARG A 44 15.35 -43.15 34.26
CA ARG A 44 16.52 -43.54 33.47
C ARG A 44 16.17 -43.54 31.99
N VAL A 45 17.17 -43.54 31.10
CA VAL A 45 16.96 -43.81 29.67
C VAL A 45 16.28 -45.18 29.50
N GLY A 46 15.18 -45.24 28.74
CA GLY A 46 14.35 -46.44 28.58
C GLY A 46 13.45 -46.80 29.77
N GLY A 47 13.48 -46.04 30.87
CA GLY A 47 12.55 -46.19 32.00
C GLY A 47 11.22 -45.45 31.76
N SER A 48 10.18 -45.79 32.52
CA SER A 48 8.85 -45.17 32.37
C SER A 48 8.85 -43.65 32.61
N LYS A 49 9.79 -43.12 33.40
CA LYS A 49 9.97 -41.69 33.67
C LYS A 49 11.08 -41.04 32.84
N GLN A 50 11.55 -41.67 31.75
CA GLN A 50 12.72 -41.20 30.97
C GLN A 50 12.62 -39.74 30.52
N ARG A 51 11.41 -39.22 30.21
CA ARG A 51 11.21 -37.83 29.79
C ARG A 51 11.62 -36.79 30.85
N ASN A 52 11.61 -37.18 32.12
CA ASN A 52 11.99 -36.34 33.26
C ASN A 52 13.47 -36.50 33.65
N CYS A 53 14.16 -37.53 33.13
CA CYS A 53 15.58 -37.79 33.39
C CYS A 53 16.41 -36.58 32.94
N GLY A 54 17.19 -36.00 33.85
CA GLY A 54 17.95 -34.78 33.60
C GLY A 54 17.17 -33.46 33.72
N LYS A 55 15.84 -33.47 33.94
CA LYS A 55 14.99 -32.26 33.78
C LYS A 55 14.34 -31.72 35.06
N HIS A 56 14.47 -32.39 36.20
CA HIS A 56 13.81 -31.94 37.43
C HIS A 56 14.82 -31.39 38.47
N PRO A 57 14.45 -30.32 39.21
CA PRO A 57 15.31 -29.72 40.24
C PRO A 57 15.69 -30.67 41.38
N VAL A 58 16.78 -30.32 42.07
CA VAL A 58 17.22 -30.97 43.30
C VAL A 58 16.51 -30.32 44.50
N GLY A 59 15.71 -31.11 45.21
CA GLY A 59 15.04 -30.68 46.45
C GLY A 59 13.68 -29.98 46.27
N LEU A 60 13.13 -29.52 47.40
CA LEU A 60 11.87 -28.77 47.49
C LEU A 60 12.16 -27.25 47.55
N GLU A 61 11.17 -26.43 47.18
CA GLU A 61 11.26 -24.95 47.19
C GLU A 61 12.46 -24.42 46.37
N TRP A 62 12.82 -25.16 45.32
CA TRP A 62 14.03 -24.95 44.53
C TRP A 62 14.08 -23.56 43.87
N GLY A 63 12.92 -22.96 43.55
CA GLY A 63 12.85 -21.62 42.94
C GLY A 63 13.42 -20.51 43.83
N ASP A 64 13.41 -20.69 45.15
CA ASP A 64 13.95 -19.76 46.14
C ASP A 64 15.42 -20.07 46.50
N ARG A 65 15.87 -21.28 46.14
CA ARG A 65 17.18 -21.87 46.42
C ARG A 65 18.12 -21.83 45.20
N TRP A 66 17.98 -20.78 44.39
CA TRP A 66 18.85 -20.46 43.26
C TRP A 66 20.24 -19.99 43.73
N ALA A 67 21.28 -20.21 42.91
CA ALA A 67 22.66 -19.85 43.20
C ALA A 67 22.91 -18.34 42.99
N ARG A 68 23.42 -17.68 44.03
CA ARG A 68 23.63 -16.21 44.12
C ARG A 68 25.10 -15.82 43.94
N SER A 69 26.03 -16.76 44.07
CA SER A 69 27.47 -16.55 43.96
C SER A 69 28.17 -17.74 43.32
N GLU A 70 29.47 -17.60 43.03
CA GLU A 70 30.32 -18.72 42.63
C GLU A 70 30.51 -19.76 43.76
N ASP A 71 30.45 -19.36 45.04
CA ASP A 71 30.51 -20.29 46.18
C ASP A 71 29.31 -21.26 46.20
N ASP A 72 28.11 -20.77 45.87
CA ASP A 72 26.91 -21.62 45.72
C ASP A 72 27.10 -22.66 44.60
N LEU A 73 27.87 -22.34 43.56
CA LEU A 73 28.21 -23.24 42.45
C LEU A 73 29.34 -24.22 42.81
N LEU A 74 30.34 -23.79 43.58
CA LEU A 74 31.37 -24.67 44.14
C LEU A 74 30.76 -25.70 45.10
N ALA A 75 29.70 -25.33 45.83
CA ALA A 75 28.92 -26.27 46.64
C ALA A 75 28.19 -27.35 45.83
N TRP A 76 28.11 -27.24 44.49
CA TRP A 76 27.60 -28.29 43.60
C TRP A 76 28.71 -29.26 43.12
N CYS A 77 29.98 -29.05 43.52
CA CYS A 77 31.12 -29.89 43.18
C CYS A 77 31.24 -31.15 44.07
N ASP A 78 30.14 -31.87 44.28
CA ASP A 78 30.07 -33.09 45.11
C ASP A 78 30.42 -34.39 44.35
N GLY A 79 30.85 -34.28 43.09
CA GLY A 79 31.12 -35.41 42.19
C GLY A 79 29.89 -36.03 41.53
N VAL A 80 28.68 -35.49 41.76
CA VAL A 80 27.43 -35.96 41.15
C VAL A 80 27.07 -35.07 39.95
N PRO A 81 26.99 -35.63 38.71
CA PRO A 81 26.59 -34.89 37.52
C PRO A 81 25.29 -34.13 37.70
N PHE A 82 25.28 -32.85 37.30
CA PHE A 82 24.08 -32.02 37.34
C PHE A 82 23.77 -31.39 35.99
N ASN A 83 22.50 -31.06 35.82
CA ASN A 83 22.03 -30.17 34.76
C ASN A 83 21.68 -28.80 35.38
N VAL A 84 21.56 -27.78 34.55
CA VAL A 84 21.31 -26.39 34.98
C VAL A 84 19.94 -25.95 34.50
N GLY A 85 19.12 -25.40 35.40
CA GLY A 85 17.83 -24.80 35.07
C GLY A 85 17.85 -23.30 35.31
N VAL A 86 17.25 -22.51 34.43
CA VAL A 86 16.92 -21.10 34.71
C VAL A 86 15.53 -21.01 35.32
N VAL A 87 15.40 -20.30 36.44
CA VAL A 87 14.11 -19.99 37.07
C VAL A 87 13.40 -18.93 36.20
N LEU A 88 12.14 -19.19 35.86
CA LEU A 88 11.34 -18.30 35.01
C LEU A 88 10.33 -17.49 35.82
N GLY A 89 9.78 -16.43 35.23
CA GLY A 89 8.75 -15.57 35.82
C GLY A 89 9.28 -14.26 36.39
N LYS A 90 8.40 -13.53 37.10
CA LYS A 90 8.69 -12.20 37.66
C LYS A 90 9.99 -12.15 38.46
N GLU A 91 10.22 -13.17 39.29
CA GLU A 91 11.44 -13.33 40.07
C GLU A 91 12.66 -13.70 39.20
N GLY A 92 12.48 -14.54 38.18
CA GLY A 92 13.55 -14.93 37.25
C GLY A 92 13.93 -13.85 36.24
N GLY A 93 13.07 -12.84 36.04
CA GLY A 93 13.23 -11.77 35.06
C GLY A 93 12.97 -12.17 33.60
N VAL A 94 12.68 -13.44 33.32
CA VAL A 94 12.60 -14.00 31.95
C VAL A 94 11.51 -15.07 31.79
N ILE A 95 11.08 -15.29 30.54
CA ILE A 95 10.24 -16.42 30.09
C ILE A 95 10.95 -17.17 28.96
N ASP A 96 10.65 -18.47 28.81
CA ASP A 96 11.16 -19.30 27.70
C ASP A 96 10.03 -19.66 26.73
N ASN A 97 10.36 -19.74 25.43
CA ASN A 97 9.44 -20.00 24.34
C ASN A 97 9.98 -21.16 23.49
N GLU A 98 9.38 -22.35 23.62
CA GLU A 98 9.82 -23.60 22.98
C GLU A 98 8.81 -24.06 21.92
N ASP A 99 9.28 -24.27 20.68
CA ASP A 99 8.51 -24.91 19.61
C ASP A 99 8.89 -26.39 19.44
N ASP A 100 7.96 -27.30 19.77
CA ASP A 100 8.16 -28.77 19.68
C ASP A 100 7.37 -29.43 18.54
N SER A 101 6.56 -28.67 17.79
CA SER A 101 5.74 -29.13 16.66
C SER A 101 5.81 -28.19 15.45
N PRO A 102 5.50 -28.65 14.21
CA PRO A 102 5.47 -27.81 13.02
C PRO A 102 4.49 -26.62 13.14
N GLU A 103 3.37 -26.81 13.83
CA GLU A 103 2.38 -25.76 14.09
C GLU A 103 2.97 -24.68 15.02
N ALA A 104 3.70 -25.09 16.06
CA ALA A 104 4.38 -24.17 16.97
C ALA A 104 5.48 -23.37 16.25
N THR A 105 6.26 -24.01 15.37
CA THR A 105 7.27 -23.32 14.54
C THR A 105 6.62 -22.35 13.55
N ALA A 106 5.55 -22.74 12.85
CA ALA A 106 4.82 -21.83 11.95
C ALA A 106 4.19 -20.64 12.68
N PHE A 107 3.70 -20.85 13.91
CA PHE A 107 3.20 -19.76 14.76
C PHE A 107 4.34 -18.83 15.22
N ARG A 108 5.48 -19.39 15.65
CA ARG A 108 6.71 -18.64 15.98
C ARG A 108 7.20 -17.79 14.82
N GLU A 109 7.20 -18.34 13.60
CA GLU A 109 7.52 -17.62 12.37
C GLU A 109 6.55 -16.45 12.13
N SER A 110 5.24 -16.70 12.24
CA SER A 110 4.19 -15.68 12.04
C SER A 110 4.24 -14.50 13.02
N LEU A 111 4.91 -14.67 14.17
CA LEU A 111 5.14 -13.63 15.18
C LEU A 111 6.50 -12.91 15.04
N GLY A 112 7.35 -13.30 14.08
CA GLY A 112 8.70 -12.75 13.90
C GLY A 112 9.73 -13.25 14.93
N LEU A 113 9.40 -14.21 15.80
CA LEU A 113 10.32 -14.70 16.85
C LEU A 113 11.60 -15.35 16.29
N HIS A 114 11.56 -15.83 15.04
CA HIS A 114 12.71 -16.40 14.35
C HIS A 114 13.76 -15.34 13.95
N GLU A 115 13.37 -14.07 13.82
CA GLU A 115 14.24 -12.92 13.53
C GLU A 115 14.72 -12.21 14.82
N LEU A 116 14.11 -12.54 15.97
CA LEU A 116 14.39 -11.88 17.26
C LEU A 116 15.76 -12.29 17.82
N ILE A 117 16.71 -11.38 17.77
CA ILE A 117 18.06 -11.52 18.35
C ILE A 117 17.94 -11.50 19.88
N THR A 118 18.05 -12.67 20.52
CA THR A 118 17.97 -12.88 21.97
C THR A 118 18.47 -14.31 22.29
N PRO A 119 18.94 -14.63 23.53
CA PRO A 119 19.57 -15.91 23.82
C PRO A 119 18.70 -17.12 23.49
N SER A 120 19.24 -17.99 22.62
CA SER A 120 18.49 -19.09 21.98
C SER A 120 19.34 -20.36 21.91
N TRP A 121 18.76 -21.52 22.24
CA TRP A 121 19.46 -22.81 22.23
C TRP A 121 18.57 -23.93 21.71
N THR A 122 19.15 -25.08 21.36
CA THR A 122 18.39 -26.28 20.99
C THR A 122 18.55 -27.40 22.02
N SER A 123 17.48 -28.18 22.17
CA SER A 123 17.42 -29.45 22.90
C SER A 123 17.51 -30.69 21.98
N GLY A 124 17.70 -30.46 20.66
CA GLY A 124 17.84 -31.49 19.62
C GLY A 124 16.76 -31.45 18.55
N LYS A 125 15.53 -31.10 18.91
CA LYS A 125 14.44 -30.78 17.96
C LYS A 125 13.86 -29.41 18.20
N SER A 126 13.51 -29.09 19.45
CA SER A 126 12.96 -27.78 19.81
C SER A 126 14.01 -26.68 19.77
N THR A 127 13.56 -25.44 19.53
CA THR A 127 14.36 -24.24 19.77
C THR A 127 13.80 -23.47 20.97
N HIS A 128 14.61 -23.27 22.00
CA HIS A 128 14.31 -22.40 23.14
C HIS A 128 14.66 -20.94 22.81
N GLN A 129 14.22 -19.99 23.65
CA GLN A 129 13.61 -18.71 23.26
C GLN A 129 13.47 -17.77 24.47
N LEU A 130 14.56 -17.38 25.14
CA LEU A 130 14.47 -16.45 26.27
C LEU A 130 14.08 -15.04 25.83
N THR A 131 13.11 -14.46 26.55
CA THR A 131 12.73 -13.04 26.47
C THR A 131 12.42 -12.50 27.87
N ARG A 132 12.51 -11.19 28.09
CA ARG A 132 12.29 -10.57 29.41
C ARG A 132 10.85 -10.71 29.87
N TRP A 133 10.66 -10.98 31.16
CA TRP A 133 9.35 -10.98 31.81
C TRP A 133 8.64 -9.62 31.62
N HIS A 134 7.31 -9.67 31.50
CA HIS A 134 6.44 -8.50 31.44
C HIS A 134 5.24 -8.68 32.37
N ASP A 135 4.92 -7.67 33.19
CA ASP A 135 3.96 -7.82 34.30
C ASP A 135 2.52 -8.13 33.88
N SER A 136 2.14 -7.93 32.61
CA SER A 136 0.84 -8.43 32.10
C SER A 136 0.70 -9.95 32.23
N LEU A 137 1.81 -10.68 32.32
CA LEU A 137 1.85 -12.13 32.48
C LEU A 137 1.55 -12.60 33.91
N GLU A 138 1.53 -11.71 34.91
CA GLU A 138 1.39 -12.07 36.34
C GLU A 138 0.16 -12.94 36.65
N LYS A 139 -0.95 -12.66 35.95
CA LYS A 139 -2.23 -13.37 36.08
C LYS A 139 -2.31 -14.70 35.31
N CYS A 140 -1.35 -14.98 34.43
CA CYS A 140 -1.37 -16.17 33.59
C CYS A 140 -1.06 -17.44 34.39
N GLY A 141 -1.52 -18.60 33.92
CA GLY A 141 -0.99 -19.88 34.40
C GLY A 141 0.47 -20.06 33.96
N GLY A 142 1.32 -20.62 34.83
CA GLY A 142 2.79 -20.67 34.64
C GLY A 142 3.35 -21.33 33.37
N VAL A 143 2.53 -21.98 32.55
CA VAL A 143 2.84 -22.36 31.16
C VAL A 143 1.59 -22.10 30.32
N GLN A 144 1.77 -21.57 29.11
CA GLN A 144 0.71 -21.33 28.11
C GLN A 144 1.11 -21.93 26.75
N LYS A 145 0.13 -22.22 25.88
CA LYS A 145 0.36 -22.76 24.53
C LYS A 145 -0.38 -22.01 23.40
N PRO A 146 -0.23 -20.67 23.26
CA PRO A 146 -0.79 -19.94 22.13
C PRO A 146 -0.26 -20.50 20.81
N GLY A 147 -1.14 -20.84 19.87
CA GLY A 147 -0.77 -21.42 18.57
C GLY A 147 0.04 -22.73 18.65
N GLY A 148 0.07 -23.40 19.81
CA GLY A 148 0.90 -24.59 20.08
C GLY A 148 2.27 -24.30 20.72
N LEU A 149 2.80 -23.09 20.58
CA LEU A 149 4.11 -22.67 21.11
C LEU A 149 4.15 -22.72 22.64
N GLU A 150 5.04 -23.53 23.24
CA GLU A 150 5.12 -23.65 24.70
C GLU A 150 5.84 -22.46 25.33
N CYS A 151 5.03 -21.52 25.83
CA CYS A 151 5.48 -20.33 26.54
C CYS A 151 5.55 -20.65 28.03
N ARG A 152 6.73 -20.93 28.57
CA ARG A 152 6.96 -21.19 30.00
C ARG A 152 7.16 -19.87 30.73
N LEU A 153 6.19 -19.52 31.58
CA LEU A 153 6.06 -18.17 32.13
C LEU A 153 6.56 -18.03 33.56
N GLY A 154 6.47 -19.06 34.41
CA GLY A 154 6.66 -18.88 35.87
C GLY A 154 5.58 -18.02 36.56
N ALA A 155 4.48 -17.75 35.85
CA ALA A 155 3.33 -16.97 36.32
C ALA A 155 2.40 -17.74 37.27
N GLY A 156 1.49 -17.00 37.94
CA GLY A 156 0.46 -17.59 38.80
C GLY A 156 1.01 -18.32 40.04
N GLY A 157 2.13 -17.85 40.59
CA GLY A 157 2.77 -18.42 41.78
C GLY A 157 3.44 -19.79 41.58
N ARG A 158 3.66 -20.21 40.32
CA ARG A 158 4.26 -21.51 40.00
C ARG A 158 5.76 -21.38 39.77
N GLN A 159 6.57 -22.11 40.55
CA GLN A 159 7.98 -22.31 40.24
C GLN A 159 8.09 -23.12 38.93
N ILE A 160 8.59 -22.50 37.86
CA ILE A 160 8.81 -23.10 36.53
C ILE A 160 10.25 -22.82 36.09
N GLN A 161 10.88 -23.77 35.40
CA GLN A 161 12.25 -23.66 34.91
C GLN A 161 12.40 -24.21 33.50
N SER A 162 13.43 -23.75 32.78
CA SER A 162 13.90 -24.36 31.53
C SER A 162 15.37 -24.77 31.62
N VAL A 163 15.71 -25.91 31.02
CA VAL A 163 17.05 -26.50 31.05
C VAL A 163 17.99 -25.73 30.11
N LEU A 164 19.05 -25.14 30.67
CA LEU A 164 20.07 -24.39 29.92
C LEU A 164 21.22 -25.29 29.42
N PRO A 165 21.95 -24.89 28.37
CA PRO A 165 23.29 -25.41 28.07
C PRO A 165 24.24 -25.32 29.29
N PRO A 166 25.29 -26.16 29.40
CA PRO A 166 25.68 -27.27 28.53
C PRO A 166 25.05 -28.61 28.98
N SER A 167 23.87 -28.59 29.60
CA SER A 167 23.16 -29.74 30.17
C SER A 167 22.91 -30.89 29.19
N TRP A 168 22.58 -32.08 29.70
CA TRP A 168 22.28 -33.27 28.90
C TRP A 168 20.79 -33.64 28.86
N HIS A 169 20.27 -33.89 27.66
CA HIS A 169 18.96 -34.49 27.42
C HIS A 169 19.04 -36.02 27.48
N TRP A 170 18.00 -36.69 27.99
CA TRP A 170 17.94 -38.16 28.12
C TRP A 170 18.17 -38.93 26.81
N SER A 171 17.99 -38.29 25.65
CA SER A 171 18.28 -38.88 24.33
C SER A 171 19.77 -38.87 23.94
N GLY A 172 20.68 -38.50 24.85
CA GLY A 172 22.11 -38.36 24.57
C GLY A 172 22.47 -37.10 23.76
N VAL A 173 21.56 -36.12 23.69
CA VAL A 173 21.80 -34.82 23.05
C VAL A 173 22.18 -33.81 24.12
N GLN A 174 23.23 -33.03 23.87
CA GLN A 174 23.61 -31.92 24.74
C GLN A 174 22.83 -30.66 24.36
N TYR A 175 22.31 -29.94 25.34
CA TYR A 175 21.73 -28.61 25.17
C TYR A 175 22.84 -27.64 24.75
N ARG A 176 22.64 -26.91 23.63
CA ARG A 176 23.66 -26.02 23.05
C ARG A 176 23.06 -24.73 22.52
N TRP A 177 23.67 -23.61 22.89
CA TRP A 177 23.41 -22.29 22.29
C TRP A 177 23.49 -22.37 20.77
N LYS A 178 22.61 -21.64 20.09
CA LYS A 178 22.74 -21.41 18.64
C LYS A 178 23.95 -20.49 18.41
N PRO A 179 24.63 -20.57 17.24
CA PRO A 179 25.72 -19.65 16.91
C PRO A 179 25.27 -18.19 17.07
N ASP A 180 26.16 -17.36 17.61
CA ASP A 180 25.98 -15.91 17.77
C ASP A 180 24.76 -15.51 18.64
N LEU A 181 24.22 -16.45 19.43
CA LEU A 181 22.98 -16.31 20.21
C LEU A 181 23.09 -16.91 21.63
N SER A 182 24.29 -16.94 22.22
CA SER A 182 24.49 -17.20 23.65
C SER A 182 24.37 -15.93 24.50
N LEU A 183 24.27 -16.10 25.83
CA LEU A 183 24.17 -15.00 26.79
C LEU A 183 25.40 -14.07 26.83
N ASP A 184 26.57 -14.52 26.38
CA ASP A 184 27.77 -13.66 26.25
C ASP A 184 27.72 -12.79 24.97
N GLU A 185 27.04 -13.27 23.93
CA GLU A 185 27.00 -12.65 22.59
C GLU A 185 25.82 -11.67 22.45
N VAL A 186 24.66 -11.97 23.04
CA VAL A 186 23.44 -11.17 22.92
C VAL A 186 22.72 -10.97 24.24
N GLU A 187 22.12 -9.79 24.41
CA GLU A 187 21.28 -9.44 25.55
C GLU A 187 19.87 -10.04 25.41
N VAL A 188 19.20 -10.32 26.53
CA VAL A 188 17.81 -10.82 26.51
C VAL A 188 16.87 -9.71 26.02
N ALA A 189 16.19 -9.94 24.90
CA ALA A 189 15.23 -9.01 24.33
C ALA A 189 13.88 -9.01 25.08
N ASP A 190 13.14 -7.92 24.99
CA ASP A 190 11.78 -7.82 25.53
C ASP A 190 10.82 -8.77 24.80
N THR A 191 9.87 -9.41 25.51
CA THR A 191 8.87 -10.26 24.85
C THR A 191 8.04 -9.43 23.87
N PRO A 192 7.91 -9.82 22.58
CA PRO A 192 7.13 -9.08 21.60
C PRO A 192 5.67 -8.86 22.05
N ARG A 193 5.16 -7.63 21.90
CA ARG A 193 3.78 -7.27 22.28
C ARG A 193 2.72 -8.18 21.64
N THR A 194 2.97 -8.63 20.41
CA THR A 194 2.14 -9.61 19.68
C THR A 194 2.04 -10.94 20.41
N LEU A 195 3.16 -11.46 20.91
CA LEU A 195 3.20 -12.69 21.71
C LEU A 195 2.58 -12.48 23.10
N LEU A 196 2.84 -11.35 23.77
CA LEU A 196 2.23 -11.02 25.06
C LEU A 196 0.69 -11.04 24.99
N VAL A 197 0.10 -10.43 23.95
CA VAL A 197 -1.35 -10.46 23.71
C VAL A 197 -1.85 -11.90 23.52
N GLN A 198 -1.19 -12.70 22.68
CA GLN A 198 -1.59 -14.10 22.45
C GLN A 198 -1.46 -14.97 23.71
N ILE A 199 -0.44 -14.75 24.55
CA ILE A 199 -0.28 -15.45 25.84
C ILE A 199 -1.41 -15.07 26.82
N CYS A 200 -1.74 -13.78 26.95
CA CYS A 200 -2.81 -13.33 27.85
C CYS A 200 -4.17 -13.87 27.41
N ASN A 201 -4.48 -13.79 26.11
CA ASN A 201 -5.72 -14.31 25.53
C ASN A 201 -5.85 -15.83 25.71
N ALA A 202 -4.72 -16.57 25.64
CA ALA A 202 -4.67 -18.02 25.90
C ALA A 202 -4.81 -18.38 27.40
N ALA A 203 -4.52 -17.45 28.31
CA ALA A 203 -4.78 -17.63 29.74
C ALA A 203 -6.26 -17.34 30.09
N GLU A 204 -6.85 -16.30 29.50
CA GLU A 204 -8.24 -15.88 29.76
C GLU A 204 -9.26 -16.89 29.24
N ALA A 205 -9.11 -17.39 28.00
CA ALA A 205 -10.01 -18.39 27.44
C ALA A 205 -9.70 -19.85 27.87
N GLY A 206 -8.74 -20.05 28.80
CA GLY A 206 -8.10 -21.35 29.03
C GLY A 206 -7.70 -21.64 30.48
N GLY A 207 -8.63 -21.49 31.43
CA GLY A 207 -8.42 -21.73 32.87
C GLY A 207 -8.10 -23.17 33.30
N GLY A 208 -7.00 -23.76 32.82
CA GLY A 208 -6.30 -24.87 33.47
C GLY A 208 -6.99 -26.25 33.46
N GLY A 209 -7.32 -26.79 32.29
CA GLY A 209 -7.84 -28.15 32.13
C GLY A 209 -7.11 -28.97 31.07
N ASN A 210 -6.78 -30.23 31.37
CA ASN A 210 -6.20 -31.18 30.39
C ASN A 210 -7.31 -31.83 29.52
N SER A 211 -8.23 -31.00 29.02
CA SER A 211 -9.43 -31.40 28.29
C SER A 211 -9.23 -31.25 26.78
N GLY A 212 -9.10 -32.36 26.07
CA GLY A 212 -9.04 -32.36 24.61
C GLY A 212 -10.36 -31.97 23.96
N GLY A 213 -10.30 -31.54 22.69
CA GLY A 213 -11.47 -31.43 21.80
C GLY A 213 -11.89 -30.00 21.45
N HIS A 214 -11.87 -29.06 22.40
CA HIS A 214 -12.17 -27.66 22.09
C HIS A 214 -10.99 -27.01 21.38
N LYS A 215 -11.06 -26.98 20.04
CA LYS A 215 -10.18 -26.18 19.19
C LYS A 215 -10.26 -24.73 19.65
N TYR A 216 -9.12 -24.17 20.00
CA TYR A 216 -9.01 -22.76 20.34
C TYR A 216 -9.40 -21.90 19.14
N HIS A 217 -10.52 -21.17 19.21
CA HIS A 217 -10.85 -20.10 18.28
C HIS A 217 -10.01 -18.84 18.59
N GLY A 218 -8.72 -19.02 18.91
CA GLY A 218 -7.83 -17.95 19.33
C GLY A 218 -7.77 -16.83 18.30
N PRO A 219 -7.57 -15.57 18.74
CA PRO A 219 -7.89 -14.38 17.96
C PRO A 219 -7.11 -14.34 16.64
N LEU A 220 -7.82 -14.76 15.59
CA LEU A 220 -7.38 -14.88 14.20
C LEU A 220 -6.07 -15.68 14.04
N VAL A 221 -6.04 -16.89 14.62
CA VAL A 221 -5.02 -17.89 14.28
C VAL A 221 -5.05 -18.17 12.78
N PHE A 222 -3.86 -18.15 12.18
CA PHE A 222 -3.51 -18.23 10.76
C PHE A 222 -3.90 -19.55 10.02
N ARG A 223 -5.15 -20.02 10.16
CA ARG A 223 -5.69 -21.09 9.32
C ARG A 223 -6.12 -20.58 7.95
N GLU A 224 -6.16 -21.45 6.96
CA GLU A 224 -6.91 -21.14 5.73
C GLU A 224 -8.41 -21.08 6.05
N VAL A 225 -9.10 -20.11 5.46
CA VAL A 225 -10.56 -19.91 5.55
C VAL A 225 -11.12 -20.16 4.16
N HIS A 226 -11.82 -21.28 4.02
CA HIS A 226 -12.34 -21.75 2.74
C HIS A 226 -13.69 -21.13 2.39
N ASP A 227 -14.15 -21.32 1.16
CA ASP A 227 -15.47 -20.82 0.75
C ASP A 227 -16.59 -21.47 1.56
N GLY A 228 -17.61 -20.69 1.91
CA GLY A 228 -18.62 -21.07 2.90
C GLY A 228 -18.23 -20.86 4.37
N GLU A 229 -16.93 -20.71 4.71
CA GLU A 229 -16.48 -20.47 6.11
C GLU A 229 -16.49 -18.98 6.54
N GLY A 230 -17.26 -18.12 5.87
CA GLY A 230 -17.34 -16.70 6.26
C GLY A 230 -16.14 -15.85 5.83
N ARG A 231 -15.58 -16.09 4.63
CA ARG A 231 -14.42 -15.37 4.06
C ARG A 231 -14.47 -13.83 4.15
N HIS A 232 -15.66 -13.22 4.18
CA HIS A 232 -15.80 -11.76 4.39
C HIS A 232 -15.50 -11.38 5.84
N GLY A 233 -16.33 -11.84 6.79
CA GLY A 233 -16.16 -11.59 8.22
C GLY A 233 -14.75 -11.94 8.72
N ALA A 234 -14.15 -13.05 8.27
CA ALA A 234 -12.79 -13.41 8.65
C ALA A 234 -11.74 -12.35 8.26
N LEU A 235 -11.80 -11.81 7.04
CA LEU A 235 -10.89 -10.75 6.59
C LEU A 235 -11.22 -9.39 7.24
N LEU A 236 -12.50 -9.12 7.52
CA LEU A 236 -12.98 -7.90 8.17
C LEU A 236 -12.57 -7.84 9.66
N MET A 237 -12.76 -8.93 10.40
CA MET A 237 -12.22 -9.12 11.76
C MET A 237 -10.70 -8.91 11.78
N TRP A 238 -9.98 -9.44 10.78
CA TRP A 238 -8.53 -9.28 10.71
C TRP A 238 -8.11 -7.84 10.41
N ALA A 239 -8.75 -7.19 9.43
CA ALA A 239 -8.54 -5.79 9.14
C ALA A 239 -8.76 -4.93 10.39
N TRP A 240 -9.88 -5.14 11.09
CA TRP A 240 -10.19 -4.43 12.34
C TRP A 240 -9.14 -4.68 13.43
N ASN A 241 -8.82 -5.95 13.72
CA ASN A 241 -7.84 -6.34 14.74
C ASN A 241 -6.44 -5.72 14.49
N LYS A 242 -5.96 -5.74 13.24
CA LYS A 242 -4.70 -5.11 12.83
C LYS A 242 -4.72 -3.59 13.01
N ILE A 243 -5.82 -2.94 12.60
CA ILE A 243 -5.98 -1.48 12.67
C ILE A 243 -6.09 -1.00 14.12
N VAL A 244 -6.85 -1.69 14.98
CA VAL A 244 -7.03 -1.30 16.40
C VAL A 244 -5.76 -1.50 17.23
N ASN A 245 -4.95 -2.52 16.93
CA ASN A 245 -3.71 -2.79 17.69
C ASN A 245 -2.52 -1.88 17.33
N ASP A 246 -2.55 -1.22 16.16
CA ASP A 246 -1.49 -0.30 15.76
C ASP A 246 -1.45 0.96 16.63
N ARG A 247 -0.27 1.55 16.79
CA ARG A 247 -0.09 2.76 17.61
C ARG A 247 -0.61 4.02 16.91
N PHE A 248 -0.55 4.06 15.57
CA PHE A 248 -0.91 5.21 14.74
C PHE A 248 -1.51 4.76 13.39
N PRO A 249 -2.60 3.96 13.35
CA PRO A 249 -3.11 3.36 12.11
C PRO A 249 -3.54 4.38 11.05
N LEU A 250 -3.93 5.59 11.46
CA LEU A 250 -4.30 6.69 10.56
C LEU A 250 -3.10 7.53 10.06
N ALA A 251 -1.87 7.23 10.47
CA ALA A 251 -0.68 7.85 9.89
C ALA A 251 -0.41 7.26 8.50
N PRO A 252 -0.13 8.04 7.43
CA PRO A 252 -0.04 7.54 6.06
C PRO A 252 0.96 6.38 5.89
N GLU A 253 2.10 6.43 6.58
CA GLU A 253 3.13 5.39 6.58
C GLU A 253 2.62 4.07 7.17
N ARG A 254 1.89 4.13 8.30
CA ARG A 254 1.31 2.92 8.93
C ARG A 254 0.11 2.43 8.13
N ARG A 255 -0.75 3.33 7.62
CA ARG A 255 -1.91 2.99 6.81
C ARG A 255 -1.51 2.17 5.57
N ALA A 256 -0.46 2.59 4.87
CA ALA A 256 0.06 1.87 3.70
C ALA A 256 0.60 0.47 4.08
N VAL A 257 1.38 0.37 5.16
CA VAL A 257 1.93 -0.91 5.64
C VAL A 257 0.81 -1.86 6.09
N LEU A 258 -0.11 -1.42 6.95
CA LEU A 258 -1.28 -2.20 7.39
C LEU A 258 -2.14 -2.65 6.20
N THR A 259 -2.35 -1.79 5.19
CA THR A 259 -3.09 -2.16 3.98
C THR A 259 -2.40 -3.30 3.24
N GLN A 260 -1.08 -3.28 3.10
CA GLN A 260 -0.35 -4.39 2.47
C GLN A 260 -0.37 -5.65 3.34
N GLU A 261 -0.14 -5.54 4.66
CA GLU A 261 -0.25 -6.67 5.61
C GLU A 261 -1.61 -7.39 5.50
N ILE A 262 -2.72 -6.65 5.31
CA ILE A 262 -4.08 -7.22 5.19
C ILE A 262 -4.38 -7.72 3.75
N LEU A 263 -3.61 -7.31 2.74
CA LEU A 263 -3.69 -7.87 1.38
C LEU A 263 -2.89 -9.18 1.27
N ASP A 264 -1.68 -9.22 1.83
CA ASP A 264 -0.86 -10.44 1.93
C ASP A 264 -1.59 -11.52 2.75
N ALA A 265 -2.29 -11.09 3.80
CA ALA A 265 -3.23 -11.90 4.58
C ALA A 265 -4.34 -12.54 3.73
N ASN A 266 -4.99 -11.76 2.87
CA ASN A 266 -6.05 -12.24 1.98
C ASN A 266 -5.52 -13.29 0.98
N GLU A 267 -4.39 -13.01 0.32
CA GLU A 267 -3.76 -13.95 -0.62
C GLU A 267 -3.33 -15.26 0.08
N LYS A 268 -2.67 -15.14 1.24
CA LYS A 268 -2.11 -16.30 1.94
C LYS A 268 -3.19 -17.17 2.61
N TYR A 269 -4.24 -16.60 3.21
CA TYR A 269 -5.14 -17.35 4.11
C TYR A 269 -6.62 -17.43 3.68
N ILE A 270 -7.10 -16.62 2.72
CA ILE A 270 -8.50 -16.68 2.27
C ILE A 270 -8.56 -17.51 0.97
N LYS A 271 -9.40 -18.56 0.90
CA LYS A 271 -9.38 -19.54 -0.22
C LYS A 271 -10.79 -19.83 -0.78
N PRO A 272 -11.13 -19.42 -2.03
CA PRO A 272 -10.33 -18.57 -2.90
C PRO A 272 -10.16 -17.18 -2.28
N GLN A 273 -9.05 -16.51 -2.59
CA GLN A 273 -8.80 -15.16 -2.12
C GLN A 273 -9.90 -14.21 -2.61
N LYS A 274 -10.22 -13.18 -1.82
CA LYS A 274 -11.02 -12.07 -2.34
C LYS A 274 -10.23 -11.33 -3.42
N THR A 275 -10.93 -10.70 -4.35
CA THR A 275 -10.30 -9.78 -5.29
C THR A 275 -9.64 -8.63 -4.54
N ARG A 276 -8.63 -7.98 -5.17
CA ARG A 276 -7.91 -6.86 -4.53
C ARG A 276 -8.86 -5.74 -4.12
N ASP A 277 -9.89 -5.49 -4.92
CA ASP A 277 -10.84 -4.40 -4.70
C ASP A 277 -11.81 -4.70 -3.55
N GLU A 278 -12.34 -5.94 -3.45
CA GLU A 278 -13.10 -6.39 -2.26
C GLU A 278 -12.26 -6.29 -0.97
N ALA A 279 -10.99 -6.71 -1.03
CA ALA A 279 -10.11 -6.67 0.13
C ALA A 279 -9.79 -5.22 0.53
N LEU A 280 -9.54 -4.33 -0.44
CA LEU A 280 -9.36 -2.90 -0.21
C LEU A 280 -10.64 -2.24 0.34
N GLN A 281 -11.83 -2.64 -0.10
CA GLN A 281 -13.11 -2.16 0.44
C GLN A 281 -13.25 -2.52 1.93
N ILE A 282 -12.95 -3.76 2.30
CA ILE A 282 -12.95 -4.26 3.68
C ILE A 282 -11.95 -3.47 4.54
N ILE A 283 -10.69 -3.36 4.10
CA ILE A 283 -9.62 -2.61 4.80
C ILE A 283 -10.03 -1.15 5.05
N ASN A 284 -10.57 -0.49 4.02
CA ASN A 284 -10.95 0.91 4.12
C ASN A 284 -12.19 1.16 4.99
N SER A 285 -13.14 0.22 5.01
CA SER A 285 -14.29 0.27 5.91
C SER A 285 -13.84 0.26 7.38
N CYS A 286 -12.87 -0.58 7.73
CA CYS A 286 -12.25 -0.59 9.05
C CYS A 286 -11.52 0.72 9.39
N PHE A 287 -10.74 1.31 8.46
CA PHE A 287 -10.09 2.60 8.69
C PHE A 287 -11.11 3.74 8.89
N GLU A 288 -12.20 3.77 8.11
CA GLU A 288 -13.25 4.77 8.21
C GLU A 288 -14.03 4.65 9.53
N HIS A 289 -14.35 3.42 9.97
CA HIS A 289 -14.97 3.15 11.28
C HIS A 289 -14.05 3.55 12.44
N TYR A 290 -12.77 3.19 12.37
CA TYR A 290 -11.77 3.60 13.36
C TYR A 290 -11.68 5.13 13.48
N ARG A 291 -11.65 5.85 12.34
CA ARG A 291 -11.68 7.31 12.33
C ARG A 291 -12.95 7.86 12.96
N LYS A 292 -14.13 7.36 12.58
CA LYS A 292 -15.42 7.81 13.15
C LYS A 292 -15.46 7.62 14.67
N LYS A 293 -14.93 6.51 15.19
CA LYS A 293 -14.81 6.30 16.64
C LYS A 293 -13.86 7.31 17.29
N GLN A 294 -12.69 7.58 16.71
CA GLN A 294 -11.79 8.63 17.22
C GLN A 294 -12.40 10.04 17.16
N GLU A 295 -13.13 10.38 16.08
CA GLU A 295 -13.85 11.66 15.96
C GLU A 295 -14.99 11.78 17.00
N ALA A 296 -15.55 10.66 17.45
CA ALA A 296 -16.49 10.57 18.58
C ALA A 296 -15.82 10.50 19.97
N GLY A 297 -14.48 10.62 20.05
CA GLY A 297 -13.72 10.66 21.31
C GLY A 297 -13.32 9.30 21.89
N TRP A 298 -13.52 8.19 21.17
CA TRP A 298 -13.03 6.87 21.58
C TRP A 298 -11.53 6.72 21.32
N SER A 299 -10.83 6.03 22.23
CA SER A 299 -9.42 5.65 22.12
C SER A 299 -9.28 4.14 22.33
N PRO A 300 -8.48 3.41 21.53
CA PRO A 300 -8.28 1.97 21.69
C PRO A 300 -7.82 1.58 23.10
N THR A 301 -8.50 0.60 23.69
CA THR A 301 -8.16 -0.02 24.98
C THR A 301 -7.84 -1.51 24.82
N PRO A 302 -7.21 -2.17 25.81
CA PRO A 302 -7.07 -3.63 25.82
C PRO A 302 -8.41 -4.39 25.74
N THR A 303 -9.52 -3.76 26.14
CA THR A 303 -10.87 -4.36 26.02
C THR A 303 -11.46 -4.27 24.60
N ASP A 304 -11.01 -3.35 23.74
CA ASP A 304 -11.44 -3.26 22.33
C ASP A 304 -10.81 -4.33 21.42
N ILE A 305 -9.79 -5.05 21.92
CA ILE A 305 -9.04 -6.09 21.17
C ILE A 305 -9.34 -7.51 21.65
N THR A 306 -10.34 -7.69 22.51
CA THR A 306 -10.89 -9.02 22.81
C THR A 306 -11.60 -9.58 21.58
N GLN A 307 -11.69 -10.91 21.46
CA GLN A 307 -12.40 -11.53 20.35
C GLN A 307 -13.86 -11.08 20.27
N GLU A 308 -14.55 -11.03 21.42
CA GLU A 308 -15.95 -10.60 21.54
C GLU A 308 -16.16 -9.14 21.10
N ALA A 309 -15.23 -8.24 21.43
CA ALA A 309 -15.25 -6.86 20.95
C ALA A 309 -14.97 -6.76 19.45
N ILE A 310 -14.01 -7.53 18.93
CA ILE A 310 -13.69 -7.58 17.50
C ILE A 310 -14.89 -8.11 16.71
N GLU A 311 -15.55 -9.18 17.16
CA GLU A 311 -16.75 -9.74 16.54
C GLU A 311 -17.93 -8.76 16.61
N SER A 312 -18.18 -8.11 17.76
CA SER A 312 -19.22 -7.10 17.90
C SER A 312 -19.02 -5.88 16.99
N GLU A 313 -17.80 -5.40 16.83
CA GLU A 313 -17.47 -4.31 15.90
C GLU A 313 -17.50 -4.76 14.43
N THR A 314 -17.17 -6.03 14.15
CA THR A 314 -17.26 -6.62 12.81
C THR A 314 -18.71 -6.68 12.33
N VAL A 315 -19.66 -7.08 13.18
CA VAL A 315 -21.10 -7.09 12.82
C VAL A 315 -21.58 -5.67 12.46
N LYS A 316 -21.22 -4.67 13.26
CA LYS A 316 -21.55 -3.25 12.98
C LYS A 316 -20.91 -2.76 11.69
N LEU A 317 -19.72 -3.26 11.35
CA LEU A 317 -19.06 -2.99 10.07
C LEU A 317 -19.83 -3.63 8.92
N GLU A 318 -20.16 -4.93 8.97
CA GLU A 318 -20.94 -5.62 7.92
C GLU A 318 -22.29 -4.94 7.65
N GLU A 319 -23.01 -4.49 8.70
CA GLU A 319 -24.24 -3.70 8.57
C GLU A 319 -24.06 -2.37 7.81
N THR A 320 -22.84 -1.81 7.76
CA THR A 320 -22.53 -0.57 7.02
C THR A 320 -21.88 -0.79 5.65
N ILE A 321 -21.45 -2.00 5.32
CA ILE A 321 -20.82 -2.34 4.04
C ILE A 321 -21.92 -2.74 3.06
N ASN A 322 -22.65 -1.76 2.52
CA ASN A 322 -23.58 -1.98 1.42
C ASN A 322 -22.79 -2.34 0.13
N PRO A 323 -22.91 -3.56 -0.44
CA PRO A 323 -22.12 -3.97 -1.59
C PRO A 323 -22.43 -3.19 -2.87
N GLU A 324 -23.65 -2.67 -3.02
CA GLU A 324 -24.10 -1.98 -4.24
C GLU A 324 -23.77 -0.47 -4.21
N GLU A 325 -23.60 0.12 -3.03
CA GLU A 325 -23.19 1.53 -2.84
C GLU A 325 -21.67 1.69 -2.61
N ALA A 326 -20.89 0.65 -2.93
CA ALA A 326 -19.45 0.52 -2.67
C ALA A 326 -18.57 1.47 -3.50
N VAL A 327 -18.68 2.79 -3.25
CA VAL A 327 -17.64 3.76 -3.62
C VAL A 327 -16.34 3.42 -2.88
N ALA A 328 -15.19 3.69 -3.48
CA ALA A 328 -13.89 3.55 -2.82
C ALA A 328 -13.72 4.59 -1.69
N VAL A 329 -14.26 4.30 -0.50
CA VAL A 329 -14.24 5.20 0.68
C VAL A 329 -12.84 5.25 1.29
N VAL A 330 -11.96 6.09 0.73
CA VAL A 330 -10.57 6.21 1.17
C VAL A 330 -10.27 7.64 1.63
N GLY A 331 -10.72 7.95 2.85
CA GLY A 331 -10.91 9.30 3.40
C GLY A 331 -9.86 10.38 3.04
N LEU A 332 -10.37 11.55 2.63
CA LEU A 332 -9.68 12.79 2.27
C LEU A 332 -8.48 13.16 3.17
N GLU A 333 -7.26 12.91 2.69
CA GLU A 333 -6.02 13.44 3.27
C GLU A 333 -5.74 14.86 2.76
N ALA A 334 -6.54 15.80 3.27
CA ALA A 334 -6.52 17.24 2.94
C ALA A 334 -5.28 18.00 3.47
N HIS A 335 -4.10 17.38 3.50
CA HIS A 335 -2.87 17.95 4.03
C HIS A 335 -2.49 19.25 3.30
N GLY A 336 -2.38 20.35 4.06
CA GLY A 336 -2.07 21.68 3.53
C GLY A 336 -3.26 22.55 3.15
N LEU A 337 -4.48 21.99 3.13
CA LEU A 337 -5.72 22.76 3.05
C LEU A 337 -6.14 23.22 4.46
N GLU A 338 -6.65 24.45 4.56
CA GLU A 338 -7.10 25.04 5.82
C GLU A 338 -8.63 24.89 5.95
N PRO A 339 -9.15 24.07 6.89
CA PRO A 339 -10.59 23.93 7.07
C PRO A 339 -11.20 25.22 7.66
N TYR A 340 -12.38 25.61 7.17
CA TYR A 340 -13.17 26.70 7.72
C TYR A 340 -14.68 26.41 7.64
N GLN A 341 -15.47 27.02 8.52
CA GLN A 341 -16.90 26.76 8.63
C GLN A 341 -17.73 27.83 7.88
N VAL A 342 -18.73 27.41 7.11
CA VAL A 342 -19.70 28.28 6.42
C VAL A 342 -21.11 27.72 6.66
N GLY A 343 -21.82 28.29 7.64
CA GLY A 343 -23.07 27.71 8.14
C GLY A 343 -22.84 26.32 8.74
N GLU A 344 -23.57 25.33 8.24
CA GLU A 344 -23.44 23.91 8.62
C GLU A 344 -22.27 23.21 7.90
N ILE A 345 -21.71 23.80 6.83
CA ILE A 345 -20.71 23.15 5.97
C ILE A 345 -19.27 23.47 6.41
N ARG A 346 -18.47 22.42 6.59
CA ARG A 346 -17.00 22.48 6.73
C ARG A 346 -16.36 22.54 5.34
N ALA A 347 -15.94 23.73 4.95
CA ALA A 347 -15.25 24.03 3.70
C ALA A 347 -13.72 24.07 3.89
N TYR A 348 -12.98 24.30 2.80
CA TYR A 348 -11.51 24.32 2.79
C TYR A 348 -10.96 25.51 2.00
N ARG A 349 -9.89 26.14 2.51
CA ARG A 349 -9.05 27.09 1.77
C ARG A 349 -7.81 26.38 1.24
N VAL A 350 -7.24 26.91 0.16
CA VAL A 350 -6.03 26.35 -0.47
C VAL A 350 -4.81 26.26 0.45
N GLY A 351 -4.67 27.14 1.44
CA GLY A 351 -3.53 27.16 2.37
C GLY A 351 -2.17 27.12 1.65
N SER A 352 -1.42 26.03 1.86
CA SER A 352 -0.11 25.81 1.23
C SER A 352 -0.17 25.30 -0.20
N TRP A 353 -1.35 24.93 -0.72
CA TRP A 353 -1.50 24.47 -2.10
C TRP A 353 -1.33 25.64 -3.08
N SER A 354 -0.56 25.41 -4.13
CA SER A 354 -0.38 26.32 -5.26
C SER A 354 -0.40 25.56 -6.59
N ILE A 355 -0.48 26.29 -7.69
CA ILE A 355 -0.33 25.74 -9.03
C ILE A 355 0.77 26.46 -9.82
N GLU A 356 1.53 25.70 -10.58
CA GLU A 356 2.39 26.22 -11.64
C GLU A 356 1.75 25.87 -12.99
N MET A 357 1.84 26.77 -13.96
CA MET A 357 1.32 26.54 -15.31
C MET A 357 2.49 26.41 -16.27
N ILE A 358 2.77 25.18 -16.72
CA ILE A 358 3.81 24.92 -17.71
C ILE A 358 3.22 25.25 -19.10
N LYS A 359 3.87 26.17 -19.81
CA LYS A 359 3.45 26.69 -21.11
C LYS A 359 3.81 25.74 -22.26
N GLY A 360 3.26 24.52 -22.22
CA GLY A 360 3.24 23.56 -23.33
C GLY A 360 1.87 23.49 -24.02
N ASP A 361 1.73 22.57 -24.98
CA ASP A 361 0.44 22.09 -25.49
C ASP A 361 0.42 20.54 -25.44
N PRO A 362 -0.45 19.90 -24.64
CA PRO A 362 -1.46 20.54 -23.78
C PRO A 362 -0.82 21.43 -22.71
N VAL A 363 -1.53 22.49 -22.29
CA VAL A 363 -1.12 23.27 -21.12
C VAL A 363 -1.17 22.34 -19.91
N GLU A 364 -0.02 22.16 -19.27
CA GLU A 364 0.10 21.36 -18.06
C GLU A 364 0.03 22.25 -16.82
N ILE A 365 -0.63 21.73 -15.80
CA ILE A 365 -0.70 22.30 -14.47
C ILE A 365 0.08 21.38 -13.54
N VAL A 366 1.04 21.94 -12.81
CA VAL A 366 1.65 21.25 -11.67
C VAL A 366 0.89 21.66 -10.44
N LEU A 367 0.17 20.73 -9.81
CA LEU A 367 -0.36 20.93 -8.47
C LEU A 367 0.79 20.75 -7.47
N VAL A 368 1.08 21.78 -6.68
CA VAL A 368 2.20 21.80 -5.74
C VAL A 368 1.66 21.84 -4.31
N VAL A 369 2.04 20.83 -3.52
CA VAL A 369 1.63 20.68 -2.12
C VAL A 369 2.87 20.34 -1.28
N PRO A 370 3.47 21.32 -0.57
CA PRO A 370 4.73 21.13 0.14
C PRO A 370 4.73 20.00 1.19
N GLN A 371 3.57 19.70 1.79
CA GLN A 371 3.40 18.60 2.75
C GLN A 371 3.61 17.22 2.13
N TRP A 372 3.42 17.07 0.82
CA TRP A 372 3.63 15.82 0.09
C TRP A 372 5.10 15.64 -0.36
N LYS A 373 6.03 16.49 0.08
CA LYS A 373 7.48 16.33 -0.20
C LYS A 373 8.04 14.91 0.06
N PRO A 374 7.55 14.11 1.04
CA PRO A 374 8.00 12.72 1.23
C PRO A 374 7.47 11.69 0.22
N THR A 375 6.57 12.05 -0.70
CA THR A 375 6.03 11.13 -1.71
C THR A 375 6.95 11.03 -2.94
N PRO A 376 6.83 9.99 -3.79
CA PRO A 376 7.72 9.81 -4.94
C PRO A 376 7.74 10.99 -5.93
N CYS A 377 6.64 11.72 -6.08
CA CYS A 377 6.56 12.95 -6.88
C CYS A 377 7.11 14.22 -6.20
N GLY A 378 7.68 14.12 -4.98
CA GLY A 378 8.22 15.28 -4.25
C GLY A 378 7.19 16.37 -3.92
N GLY A 379 5.90 16.00 -3.86
CA GLY A 379 4.78 16.92 -3.68
C GLY A 379 4.44 17.80 -4.89
N ARG A 380 4.85 17.38 -6.10
CA ARG A 380 4.57 18.06 -7.37
C ARG A 380 3.84 17.10 -8.32
N VAL A 381 2.57 17.38 -8.63
CA VAL A 381 1.72 16.49 -9.43
C VAL A 381 1.38 17.16 -10.76
N ASN A 382 2.04 16.72 -11.84
CA ASN A 382 1.78 17.19 -13.20
C ASN A 382 0.45 16.63 -13.72
N MET A 383 -0.35 17.47 -14.37
CA MET A 383 -1.63 17.07 -14.96
C MET A 383 -2.09 18.00 -16.09
N THR A 384 -2.92 17.50 -17.01
CA THR A 384 -3.50 18.36 -18.06
C THR A 384 -4.56 19.31 -17.51
N LEU A 385 -4.86 20.39 -18.24
CA LEU A 385 -5.99 21.28 -17.91
C LEU A 385 -7.36 20.55 -17.86
N ASP A 386 -7.56 19.49 -18.65
CA ASP A 386 -8.78 18.65 -18.58
C ASP A 386 -8.80 17.77 -17.31
N THR A 387 -7.66 17.19 -16.95
CA THR A 387 -7.47 16.48 -15.66
C THR A 387 -7.83 17.42 -14.50
N PHE A 388 -7.24 18.61 -14.46
CA PHE A 388 -7.43 19.60 -13.39
C PHE A 388 -8.89 20.05 -13.21
N ARG A 389 -9.68 20.07 -14.29
CA ARG A 389 -11.11 20.45 -14.28
C ARG A 389 -12.04 19.39 -13.69
N SER A 390 -11.58 18.15 -13.51
CA SER A 390 -12.40 17.04 -13.01
C SER A 390 -11.86 16.52 -11.68
N ALA A 391 -12.60 16.73 -10.59
CA ALA A 391 -12.22 16.34 -9.24
C ALA A 391 -11.76 14.86 -9.14
N ALA A 392 -12.50 13.94 -9.76
CA ALA A 392 -12.16 12.51 -9.78
C ALA A 392 -10.85 12.23 -10.57
N LYS A 393 -10.62 12.93 -11.69
CA LYS A 393 -9.35 12.83 -12.44
C LYS A 393 -8.19 13.38 -11.60
N VAL A 394 -8.36 14.53 -10.93
CA VAL A 394 -7.36 15.10 -10.00
C VAL A 394 -7.02 14.11 -8.88
N ALA A 395 -8.03 13.53 -8.23
CA ALA A 395 -7.80 12.56 -7.15
C ALA A 395 -7.05 11.32 -7.64
N SER A 396 -7.44 10.77 -8.80
CA SER A 396 -6.74 9.64 -9.44
C SER A 396 -5.29 9.99 -9.77
N THR A 397 -5.02 11.16 -10.36
CA THR A 397 -3.66 11.59 -10.69
C THR A 397 -2.81 11.88 -9.45
N VAL A 398 -3.38 12.45 -8.39
CA VAL A 398 -2.68 12.65 -7.09
C VAL A 398 -2.36 11.30 -6.44
N PHE A 399 -3.30 10.34 -6.41
CA PHE A 399 -3.03 9.02 -5.87
C PHE A 399 -1.94 8.30 -6.67
N ASN A 400 -2.03 8.30 -8.00
CA ASN A 400 -1.04 7.66 -8.87
C ASN A 400 0.35 8.30 -8.79
N ALA A 401 0.46 9.60 -8.49
CA ALA A 401 1.75 10.29 -8.32
C ALA A 401 2.34 10.17 -6.91
N THR A 402 1.51 9.96 -5.88
CA THR A 402 1.97 9.91 -4.48
C THR A 402 2.06 8.50 -3.91
N HIS A 403 1.29 7.55 -4.43
CA HIS A 403 1.04 6.20 -3.89
C HIS A 403 0.64 6.18 -2.39
N ARG A 404 0.18 7.31 -1.84
CA ARG A 404 -0.11 7.50 -0.41
C ARG A 404 -1.31 8.42 -0.16
N VAL A 405 -1.35 9.56 -0.84
CA VAL A 405 -2.36 10.60 -0.61
C VAL A 405 -3.60 10.30 -1.42
N ILE A 406 -4.76 10.35 -0.78
CA ILE A 406 -6.02 9.98 -1.42
C ILE A 406 -7.08 11.06 -1.13
N LEU A 407 -7.70 11.53 -2.22
CA LEU A 407 -8.59 12.69 -2.22
C LEU A 407 -10.06 12.34 -2.51
N ASP A 408 -10.37 11.26 -3.23
CA ASP A 408 -11.77 10.92 -3.60
C ASP A 408 -12.54 10.18 -2.48
N GLY A 409 -12.04 10.21 -1.25
CA GLY A 409 -12.47 9.34 -0.15
C GLY A 409 -13.92 9.46 0.31
N ASP A 410 -14.56 10.55 -0.08
CA ASP A 410 -16.01 10.67 -0.22
C ASP A 410 -16.16 11.49 -1.50
N SER A 411 -16.44 10.82 -2.62
CA SER A 411 -16.37 11.45 -3.94
C SER A 411 -17.40 12.59 -4.11
N LYS A 412 -18.54 12.53 -3.41
CA LYS A 412 -19.53 13.61 -3.36
C LYS A 412 -18.95 14.83 -2.64
N LYS A 413 -18.32 14.63 -1.48
CA LYS A 413 -17.66 15.67 -0.67
C LYS A 413 -16.39 16.22 -1.32
N TRP A 414 -15.62 15.41 -2.04
CA TRP A 414 -14.46 15.86 -2.80
C TRP A 414 -14.86 16.66 -4.03
N VAL A 415 -15.87 16.22 -4.81
CA VAL A 415 -16.43 17.02 -5.92
C VAL A 415 -16.89 18.39 -5.42
N ALA A 416 -17.61 18.44 -4.30
CA ALA A 416 -18.02 19.69 -3.64
C ALA A 416 -16.85 20.54 -3.14
N THR A 417 -15.80 19.92 -2.58
CA THR A 417 -14.59 20.63 -2.10
C THR A 417 -13.77 21.21 -3.27
N TRP A 418 -13.61 20.44 -4.35
CA TRP A 418 -12.81 20.84 -5.50
C TRP A 418 -13.50 21.89 -6.37
N LYS A 419 -14.79 21.70 -6.68
CA LYS A 419 -15.57 22.59 -7.56
C LYS A 419 -16.25 23.75 -6.82
N GLY A 420 -16.52 23.61 -5.53
CA GLY A 420 -17.31 24.56 -4.74
C GLY A 420 -18.75 24.09 -4.51
N MET A 421 -19.51 24.91 -3.79
CA MET A 421 -20.93 24.66 -3.47
C MET A 421 -21.74 25.93 -3.62
N ASP A 422 -22.85 25.86 -4.36
CA ASP A 422 -23.78 26.98 -4.53
C ASP A 422 -24.44 27.43 -3.21
N ALA A 423 -24.94 28.66 -3.22
CA ALA A 423 -25.65 29.24 -2.09
C ALA A 423 -26.89 28.42 -1.71
N SER A 424 -26.95 27.97 -0.45
CA SER A 424 -28.01 27.11 0.07
C SER A 424 -28.30 27.41 1.54
N LYS A 425 -29.40 26.88 2.08
CA LYS A 425 -29.72 27.02 3.52
C LYS A 425 -28.57 26.49 4.41
N LYS A 426 -27.93 25.39 4.02
CA LYS A 426 -26.81 24.78 4.76
C LYS A 426 -25.55 25.65 4.77
N THR A 427 -25.31 26.39 3.69
CA THR A 427 -24.18 27.33 3.58
C THR A 427 -24.54 28.75 4.07
N GLY A 428 -25.66 28.91 4.81
CA GLY A 428 -26.10 30.21 5.30
C GLY A 428 -26.51 31.21 4.21
N GLY A 429 -26.85 30.73 3.01
CA GLY A 429 -27.13 31.56 1.84
C GLY A 429 -25.90 32.07 1.09
N VAL A 430 -24.69 31.59 1.44
CA VAL A 430 -23.41 32.02 0.83
C VAL A 430 -22.90 30.94 -0.12
N SER A 431 -22.37 31.32 -1.29
CA SER A 431 -21.67 30.39 -2.19
C SER A 431 -20.24 30.15 -1.71
N ILE A 432 -19.77 28.91 -1.79
CA ILE A 432 -18.45 28.47 -1.28
C ILE A 432 -17.54 28.19 -2.48
N PRO A 433 -16.48 29.00 -2.73
CA PRO A 433 -15.60 28.81 -3.87
C PRO A 433 -14.74 27.55 -3.72
N GLY A 434 -14.68 26.73 -4.76
CA GLY A 434 -13.94 25.47 -4.75
C GLY A 434 -12.42 25.65 -4.69
N ILE A 435 -11.70 24.62 -4.25
CA ILE A 435 -10.22 24.62 -4.26
C ILE A 435 -9.66 24.92 -5.66
N MET A 436 -10.29 24.40 -6.72
CA MET A 436 -9.92 24.69 -8.11
C MET A 436 -10.01 26.19 -8.44
N GLU A 437 -11.12 26.84 -8.06
CA GLU A 437 -11.34 28.28 -8.28
C GLU A 437 -10.35 29.11 -7.47
N GLN A 438 -10.17 28.77 -6.19
CA GLN A 438 -9.24 29.47 -5.30
C GLN A 438 -7.78 29.39 -5.79
N LEU A 439 -7.34 28.23 -6.31
CA LEU A 439 -6.02 28.05 -6.93
C LEU A 439 -5.85 28.93 -8.17
N MET A 440 -6.83 28.93 -9.08
CA MET A 440 -6.80 29.76 -10.28
C MET A 440 -6.85 31.27 -9.95
N ALA A 441 -7.66 31.67 -8.96
CA ALA A 441 -7.76 33.04 -8.50
C ALA A 441 -6.49 33.51 -7.78
N ARG A 442 -5.83 32.63 -7.02
CA ARG A 442 -4.48 32.87 -6.45
C ARG A 442 -3.48 33.12 -7.57
N LYS A 443 -3.37 32.18 -8.52
CA LYS A 443 -2.41 32.28 -9.62
C LYS A 443 -2.64 33.49 -10.53
N LYS A 444 -3.90 33.93 -10.70
CA LYS A 444 -4.26 35.17 -11.40
C LYS A 444 -3.76 36.44 -10.68
N ARG A 445 -3.82 36.48 -9.34
CA ARG A 445 -3.28 37.60 -8.53
C ARG A 445 -1.75 37.64 -8.51
N GLU A 446 -1.11 36.49 -8.66
CA GLU A 446 0.36 36.37 -8.80
C GLU A 446 0.85 36.85 -10.19
N HIS A 447 -0.03 37.39 -11.06
CA HIS A 447 0.22 37.88 -12.42
C HIS A 447 0.86 36.89 -13.42
N ASP A 448 1.22 35.69 -12.97
CA ASP A 448 1.87 34.63 -13.77
C ASP A 448 0.92 33.95 -14.78
N ILE A 449 -0.41 34.15 -14.66
CA ILE A 449 -1.35 33.86 -15.76
C ILE A 449 -1.26 34.95 -16.86
N GLN A 450 -0.07 35.12 -17.43
CA GLN A 450 0.02 35.46 -18.83
C GLN A 450 -0.34 34.21 -19.64
N VAL A 451 -1.52 34.21 -20.27
CA VAL A 451 -1.90 33.24 -21.31
C VAL A 451 -1.15 33.57 -22.62
N GLY A 452 0.18 33.63 -22.52
CA GLY A 452 1.09 33.92 -23.61
C GLY A 452 1.59 32.65 -24.29
N SER A 453 1.69 32.71 -25.62
CA SER A 453 2.24 31.73 -26.59
C SER A 453 1.73 30.29 -26.58
N ALA A 454 1.40 29.67 -25.43
CA ALA A 454 0.94 28.27 -25.36
C ALA A 454 -0.36 28.02 -26.18
N SER A 455 -1.16 29.06 -26.42
CA SER A 455 -2.31 29.02 -27.33
C SER A 455 -1.95 28.92 -28.81
N LYS A 456 -0.67 28.87 -29.20
CA LYS A 456 -0.21 28.82 -30.60
C LYS A 456 0.65 27.61 -30.99
N ARG A 457 0.82 26.57 -30.16
CA ARG A 457 1.51 25.33 -30.58
C ARG A 457 0.91 24.74 -31.87
N TYR A 458 -0.41 24.71 -32.00
CA TYR A 458 -1.05 24.21 -33.22
C TYR A 458 -0.59 24.98 -34.47
N ALA A 459 -0.22 26.25 -34.30
CA ALA A 459 0.30 27.12 -35.34
C ALA A 459 1.79 26.83 -35.63
N GLU A 460 2.61 26.55 -34.61
CA GLU A 460 3.98 26.07 -34.77
C GLU A 460 4.02 24.75 -35.56
N LEU A 461 3.19 23.78 -35.16
CA LEU A 461 3.06 22.48 -35.83
C LEU A 461 2.54 22.61 -37.27
N ALA A 462 1.53 23.45 -37.51
CA ALA A 462 1.08 23.77 -38.86
C ALA A 462 2.21 24.43 -39.68
N GLY A 463 2.99 25.31 -39.06
CA GLY A 463 4.21 25.89 -39.62
C GLY A 463 5.28 24.86 -39.99
N TYR A 464 5.44 23.78 -39.20
CA TYR A 464 6.34 22.67 -39.53
C TYR A 464 5.84 21.86 -40.74
N ILE A 465 4.53 21.63 -40.85
CA ILE A 465 3.94 21.00 -42.04
C ILE A 465 4.14 21.89 -43.28
N LEU A 466 3.90 23.20 -43.19
CA LEU A 466 4.15 24.15 -44.28
C LEU A 466 5.63 24.22 -44.66
N LYS A 467 6.54 24.11 -43.70
CA LYS A 467 7.99 24.02 -43.94
C LYS A 467 8.36 22.74 -44.71
N ALA A 468 7.64 21.64 -44.51
CA ALA A 468 7.77 20.44 -45.35
C ALA A 468 7.13 20.61 -46.73
N PHE A 469 5.95 21.26 -46.83
CA PHE A 469 5.28 21.53 -48.11
C PHE A 469 6.07 22.52 -49.00
N ARG A 470 6.79 23.48 -48.41
CA ARG A 470 7.75 24.35 -49.11
C ARG A 470 9.00 23.61 -49.65
N ARG A 471 9.16 22.33 -49.32
CA ARG A 471 10.17 21.41 -49.87
C ARG A 471 9.56 20.38 -50.83
N ALA A 472 8.29 20.51 -51.19
CA ALA A 472 7.62 19.58 -52.09
C ALA A 472 8.31 19.51 -53.45
N THR A 473 8.46 18.30 -53.99
CA THR A 473 9.02 18.09 -55.32
C THR A 473 7.98 18.38 -56.40
N THR A 474 8.41 18.74 -57.60
CA THR A 474 7.60 18.53 -58.80
C THR A 474 7.66 17.05 -59.22
N PRO A 475 6.72 16.58 -60.05
CA PRO A 475 6.82 15.29 -60.73
C PRO A 475 8.07 15.19 -61.60
N LYS A 476 8.49 13.97 -61.92
CA LYS A 476 9.64 13.71 -62.83
C LYS A 476 9.28 13.82 -64.32
N ASP A 477 7.99 13.79 -64.61
CA ASP A 477 7.38 13.76 -65.93
C ASP A 477 6.20 14.74 -65.89
N GLU A 478 6.19 15.71 -66.81
CA GLU A 478 5.16 16.76 -66.88
C GLU A 478 3.96 16.35 -67.74
N GLU A 479 4.15 15.42 -68.69
CA GLU A 479 3.04 14.84 -69.48
C GLU A 479 2.25 13.83 -68.65
N ARG A 480 2.93 13.15 -67.73
CA ARG A 480 2.36 12.18 -66.80
C ARG A 480 2.81 12.46 -65.35
N PRO A 481 2.19 13.46 -64.67
CA PRO A 481 2.57 13.80 -63.31
C PRO A 481 2.19 12.68 -62.32
N GLU A 482 3.21 12.09 -61.70
CA GLU A 482 3.05 11.06 -60.65
C GLU A 482 3.49 11.59 -59.27
N PRO A 483 2.82 11.18 -58.17
CA PRO A 483 3.23 11.55 -56.82
C PRO A 483 4.58 10.92 -56.43
N ASN A 484 5.24 11.48 -55.43
CA ASN A 484 6.55 10.99 -54.99
C ASN A 484 6.41 9.66 -54.22
N GLU A 485 6.89 8.57 -54.83
CA GLU A 485 6.83 7.19 -54.32
C GLU A 485 7.33 7.01 -52.87
N SER A 486 8.22 7.90 -52.40
CA SER A 486 8.70 7.90 -51.01
C SER A 486 7.69 8.40 -49.97
N GLY A 487 6.50 8.83 -50.40
CA GLY A 487 5.45 9.44 -49.56
C GLY A 487 5.69 10.91 -49.22
N ARG A 488 6.79 11.51 -49.67
CA ARG A 488 7.09 12.94 -49.48
C ARG A 488 6.15 13.85 -50.28
N PRO A 489 5.95 15.12 -49.88
CA PRO A 489 5.12 16.07 -50.61
C PRO A 489 5.54 16.27 -52.08
N CYS A 490 4.56 16.21 -52.98
CA CYS A 490 4.75 16.38 -54.42
C CYS A 490 3.58 17.17 -55.04
N TRP A 491 3.86 18.19 -55.86
CA TRP A 491 2.84 18.99 -56.56
C TRP A 491 2.42 18.30 -57.87
N VAL A 492 1.48 17.36 -57.78
CA VAL A 492 1.01 16.55 -58.93
C VAL A 492 0.18 17.38 -59.92
N ALA A 493 -0.43 18.47 -59.46
CA ALA A 493 -1.05 19.48 -60.33
C ALA A 493 -0.74 20.90 -59.78
N PRO A 494 -0.95 21.97 -60.57
CA PRO A 494 -0.72 23.36 -60.13
C PRO A 494 -1.54 23.81 -58.90
N ASP A 495 -2.49 22.98 -58.47
CA ASP A 495 -3.39 23.17 -57.33
C ASP A 495 -3.49 21.96 -56.39
N GLU A 496 -2.92 20.78 -56.73
CA GLU A 496 -2.94 19.57 -55.89
C GLU A 496 -1.56 19.16 -55.34
N LEU A 497 -1.40 19.23 -54.02
CA LEU A 497 -0.25 18.67 -53.30
C LEU A 497 -0.57 17.28 -52.75
N TRP A 498 0.13 16.25 -53.22
CA TRP A 498 -0.02 14.86 -52.78
C TRP A 498 1.10 14.47 -51.82
N PHE A 499 0.77 13.82 -50.69
CA PHE A 499 1.74 13.38 -49.69
C PHE A 499 1.18 12.24 -48.81
N GLN A 500 2.05 11.52 -48.11
CA GLN A 500 1.62 10.58 -47.07
C GLN A 500 1.65 11.26 -45.69
N TRP A 501 0.49 11.30 -45.01
CA TRP A 501 0.35 11.93 -43.69
C TRP A 501 1.36 11.38 -42.68
N GLY A 502 1.54 10.05 -42.63
CA GLY A 502 2.56 9.42 -41.79
C GLY A 502 3.97 9.92 -42.08
N LYS A 503 4.35 9.98 -43.36
CA LYS A 503 5.70 10.35 -43.81
C LYS A 503 6.08 11.80 -43.47
N VAL A 504 5.14 12.74 -43.60
CA VAL A 504 5.37 14.14 -43.19
C VAL A 504 5.55 14.24 -41.68
N TRP A 505 4.75 13.51 -40.89
CA TRP A 505 4.91 13.48 -39.44
C TRP A 505 6.17 12.74 -38.97
N GLU A 506 6.69 11.77 -39.71
CA GLU A 506 8.03 11.19 -39.48
C GLU A 506 9.15 12.24 -39.67
N GLU A 507 9.12 13.04 -40.74
CA GLU A 507 10.11 14.11 -40.95
C GLU A 507 10.05 15.15 -39.81
N ILE A 508 8.84 15.60 -39.45
CA ILE A 508 8.65 16.57 -38.36
C ILE A 508 9.15 16.00 -37.03
N SER A 509 8.75 14.78 -36.67
CA SER A 509 9.14 14.14 -35.39
C SER A 509 10.63 13.80 -35.30
N SER A 510 11.34 13.77 -36.44
CA SER A 510 12.80 13.59 -36.48
C SER A 510 13.60 14.87 -36.18
N ALA A 511 12.95 16.04 -36.27
CA ALA A 511 13.58 17.36 -36.13
C ALA A 511 12.95 18.24 -35.02
N HIS A 512 11.79 17.85 -34.53
CA HIS A 512 10.98 18.56 -33.54
C HIS A 512 10.34 17.56 -32.58
N ASP A 513 10.26 17.89 -31.29
CA ASP A 513 9.47 17.11 -30.35
C ASP A 513 7.97 17.23 -30.70
N VAL A 514 7.26 16.09 -30.70
CA VAL A 514 5.84 15.97 -31.08
C VAL A 514 5.16 14.96 -30.15
N ALA A 515 4.25 15.45 -29.32
CA ALA A 515 3.56 14.64 -28.32
C ALA A 515 2.48 13.73 -28.94
N VAL A 516 2.21 12.61 -28.26
CA VAL A 516 1.26 11.60 -28.73
C VAL A 516 -0.13 12.20 -28.92
N GLY A 517 -0.60 12.22 -30.17
CA GLY A 517 -1.90 12.74 -30.56
C GLY A 517 -1.90 14.17 -31.14
N GLU A 518 -0.80 14.92 -31.07
CA GLU A 518 -0.74 16.27 -31.70
C GLU A 518 -1.05 16.24 -33.20
N LYS A 519 -0.55 15.23 -33.92
CA LYS A 519 -0.88 15.00 -35.34
C LYS A 519 -2.38 14.84 -35.62
N ASN A 520 -3.15 14.32 -34.64
CA ASN A 520 -4.59 14.19 -34.75
C ASN A 520 -5.30 15.50 -34.37
N LYS A 521 -4.78 16.29 -33.41
CA LYS A 521 -5.28 17.65 -33.13
C LYS A 521 -5.23 18.52 -34.39
N ILE A 522 -4.13 18.46 -35.15
CA ILE A 522 -3.97 19.23 -36.39
C ILE A 522 -4.94 18.74 -37.49
N ARG A 523 -5.03 17.43 -37.74
CA ARG A 523 -6.03 16.87 -38.68
C ARG A 523 -7.44 17.35 -38.35
N ASN A 524 -7.85 17.26 -37.08
CA ASN A 524 -9.18 17.65 -36.64
C ASN A 524 -9.42 19.17 -36.79
N ARG A 525 -8.44 20.02 -36.48
CA ARG A 525 -8.58 21.48 -36.70
C ARG A 525 -8.69 21.86 -38.18
N LEU A 526 -7.94 21.19 -39.07
CA LEU A 526 -8.08 21.39 -40.52
C LEU A 526 -9.45 20.92 -41.02
N LEU A 527 -9.98 19.81 -40.49
CA LEU A 527 -11.33 19.33 -40.77
C LEU A 527 -12.42 20.31 -40.29
N GLU A 528 -12.25 20.91 -39.12
CA GLU A 528 -13.14 21.97 -38.62
C GLU A 528 -13.14 23.19 -39.55
N ILE A 529 -11.96 23.70 -39.95
CA ILE A 529 -11.80 24.87 -40.83
C ILE A 529 -12.38 24.61 -42.23
N MET A 530 -12.12 23.42 -42.80
CA MET A 530 -12.62 23.03 -44.13
C MET A 530 -14.07 22.50 -44.11
N HIS A 531 -14.72 22.46 -42.94
CA HIS A 531 -16.03 21.83 -42.72
C HIS A 531 -16.16 20.40 -43.29
N ALA A 532 -15.05 19.66 -43.34
CA ALA A 532 -14.91 18.38 -44.01
C ALA A 532 -15.00 17.20 -43.03
N LYS A 533 -15.53 16.07 -43.49
CA LYS A 533 -15.66 14.84 -42.68
C LYS A 533 -14.37 14.04 -42.56
N ASP A 534 -13.55 14.04 -43.62
CA ASP A 534 -12.18 13.53 -43.59
C ASP A 534 -11.31 14.26 -44.64
N LEU A 535 -9.99 14.02 -44.60
CA LEU A 535 -9.03 14.50 -45.58
C LEU A 535 -9.32 13.86 -46.95
N ILE A 536 -8.97 14.56 -48.03
CA ILE A 536 -9.10 14.01 -49.38
C ILE A 536 -8.02 12.96 -49.60
N HIS A 537 -8.40 11.72 -49.89
CA HIS A 537 -7.49 10.61 -50.17
C HIS A 537 -7.55 10.17 -51.64
N LYS A 538 -6.39 10.00 -52.28
CA LYS A 538 -6.24 9.40 -53.61
C LYS A 538 -5.24 8.23 -53.58
N ARG A 539 -5.40 7.26 -54.49
CA ARG A 539 -4.53 6.07 -54.57
C ARG A 539 -3.81 6.01 -55.91
N HIS A 540 -2.48 5.89 -55.89
CA HIS A 540 -1.64 5.73 -57.08
C HIS A 540 -1.04 4.30 -57.12
N ARG A 541 -0.65 3.82 -58.32
CA ARG A 541 -0.05 2.48 -58.50
C ARG A 541 1.28 2.57 -59.24
N PHE A 542 2.36 2.41 -58.48
CA PHE A 542 3.72 2.28 -58.97
C PHE A 542 4.02 0.82 -59.36
N PRO A 543 5.15 0.53 -60.02
CA PRO A 543 5.65 -0.83 -60.20
C PRO A 543 5.89 -1.57 -58.87
N SER A 544 6.25 -0.84 -57.80
CA SER A 544 6.47 -1.38 -56.46
C SER A 544 5.19 -1.79 -55.71
N GLY A 545 4.05 -1.18 -56.04
CA GLY A 545 2.79 -1.42 -55.34
C GLY A 545 1.76 -0.29 -55.48
N ARG A 546 0.65 -0.41 -54.74
CA ARG A 546 -0.40 0.62 -54.66
C ARG A 546 -0.24 1.40 -53.35
N LEU A 547 -0.07 2.71 -53.46
CA LEU A 547 0.08 3.62 -52.33
C LEU A 547 -1.12 4.56 -52.22
N GLU A 548 -1.47 4.94 -51.00
CA GLU A 548 -2.50 5.93 -50.69
C GLU A 548 -1.84 7.24 -50.24
N TYR A 549 -2.41 8.36 -50.67
CA TYR A 549 -1.93 9.72 -50.43
C TYR A 549 -3.08 10.57 -49.89
N VAL A 550 -2.75 11.51 -49.00
CA VAL A 550 -3.56 12.69 -48.74
C VAL A 550 -3.30 13.70 -49.84
N VAL A 551 -4.34 14.39 -50.29
CA VAL A 551 -4.28 15.44 -51.31
C VAL A 551 -4.80 16.73 -50.72
N PHE A 552 -3.97 17.76 -50.68
CA PHE A 552 -4.36 19.10 -50.29
C PHE A 552 -4.53 19.96 -51.55
N THR A 553 -5.72 20.53 -51.74
CA THR A 553 -5.93 21.61 -52.71
C THR A 553 -5.33 22.92 -52.18
N ARG A 554 -5.28 23.97 -53.00
CA ARG A 554 -4.92 25.33 -52.56
C ARG A 554 -5.70 25.80 -51.33
N GLU A 555 -6.97 25.41 -51.20
CA GLU A 555 -7.82 25.75 -50.05
C GLU A 555 -7.35 25.06 -48.76
N TRP A 556 -7.00 23.77 -48.84
CA TRP A 556 -6.42 23.03 -47.70
C TRP A 556 -5.04 23.58 -47.28
N VAL A 557 -4.24 24.06 -48.23
CA VAL A 557 -2.99 24.76 -47.92
C VAL A 557 -3.28 26.11 -47.26
N ALA A 558 -4.23 26.90 -47.76
CA ALA A 558 -4.63 28.17 -47.15
C ALA A 558 -5.21 27.99 -45.73
N ALA A 559 -6.01 26.95 -45.49
CA ALA A 559 -6.49 26.59 -44.16
C ALA A 559 -5.35 26.22 -43.19
N LEU A 560 -4.30 25.57 -43.70
CA LEU A 560 -3.08 25.29 -42.94
C LEU A 560 -2.24 26.55 -42.68
N GLU A 561 -2.18 27.50 -43.62
CA GLU A 561 -1.52 28.80 -43.45
C GLU A 561 -2.26 29.71 -42.46
N LEU A 562 -3.60 29.72 -42.49
CA LEU A 562 -4.43 30.37 -41.47
C LEU A 562 -4.11 29.77 -40.09
N LEU A 563 -4.19 28.44 -39.96
CA LEU A 563 -3.88 27.73 -38.72
C LEU A 563 -2.45 28.01 -38.22
N ALA A 564 -1.47 28.16 -39.13
CA ALA A 564 -0.07 28.48 -38.84
C ALA A 564 0.20 29.94 -38.46
N SER A 565 -0.70 30.88 -38.80
CA SER A 565 -0.65 32.24 -38.25
C SER A 565 -1.05 32.25 -36.76
N GLY A 566 -1.80 31.24 -36.32
CA GLY A 566 -2.41 31.15 -35.00
C GLY A 566 -3.69 31.96 -34.84
N ASP A 567 -4.19 32.58 -35.91
CA ASP A 567 -5.62 32.85 -36.08
C ASP A 567 -6.35 31.49 -36.18
N ASP A 568 -7.47 31.32 -35.46
CA ASP A 568 -8.28 30.10 -35.53
C ASP A 568 -9.57 30.26 -36.36
N GLY A 569 -9.75 31.43 -37.00
CA GLY A 569 -10.85 31.72 -37.92
C GLY A 569 -12.23 31.79 -37.26
N ARG A 570 -12.31 31.68 -35.93
CA ARG A 570 -13.59 31.68 -35.21
C ARG A 570 -14.02 33.12 -34.96
N PRO A 571 -15.23 33.54 -35.42
CA PRO A 571 -15.72 34.88 -35.14
C PRO A 571 -15.80 35.11 -33.63
N VAL A 572 -15.21 36.22 -33.16
CA VAL A 572 -15.07 36.51 -31.73
C VAL A 572 -16.45 36.66 -31.11
N LYS A 573 -16.85 35.65 -30.33
CA LYS A 573 -18.20 35.52 -29.77
C LYS A 573 -18.39 36.45 -28.57
N GLY A 574 -18.38 37.76 -28.82
CA GLY A 574 -18.45 38.82 -27.81
C GLY A 574 -19.15 40.09 -28.30
N GLU A 575 -19.01 40.49 -29.57
CA GLU A 575 -19.71 41.66 -30.13
C GLU A 575 -20.98 41.21 -30.87
N ILE A 576 -22.12 41.36 -30.20
CA ILE A 576 -23.45 41.37 -30.82
C ILE A 576 -24.03 42.76 -30.59
N ASP A 577 -23.69 43.71 -31.46
CA ASP A 577 -24.41 44.98 -31.54
C ASP A 577 -25.65 44.81 -32.43
N LEU A 578 -26.82 45.10 -31.87
CA LEU A 578 -28.11 44.92 -32.53
C LEU A 578 -28.52 46.21 -33.27
N VAL A 579 -28.47 46.19 -34.60
CA VAL A 579 -29.16 47.18 -35.43
C VAL A 579 -29.95 46.51 -36.56
N PHE A 580 -31.26 46.72 -36.53
CA PHE A 580 -32.27 46.42 -37.55
C PHE A 580 -33.18 47.67 -37.69
N PRO A 581 -34.08 47.77 -38.69
CA PRO A 581 -33.94 47.52 -40.12
C PRO A 581 -34.56 48.66 -40.98
N LYS A 582 -34.53 48.57 -42.33
CA LYS A 582 -35.59 48.93 -43.31
C LYS A 582 -35.07 48.86 -44.77
N THR A 583 -35.71 48.11 -45.69
CA THR A 583 -36.69 48.53 -46.73
C THR A 583 -36.24 49.75 -47.56
N GLU A 584 -36.26 49.79 -48.90
CA GLU A 584 -36.90 48.96 -49.96
C GLU A 584 -36.10 49.20 -51.30
N ASN A 585 -36.41 48.77 -52.55
CA ASN A 585 -37.59 48.19 -53.22
C ASN A 585 -37.22 47.47 -54.56
N HIS A 586 -38.23 47.05 -55.35
CA HIS A 586 -38.27 46.78 -56.80
C HIS A 586 -37.61 45.52 -57.43
N SER A 587 -38.48 44.60 -57.87
CA SER A 587 -38.37 43.76 -59.08
C SER A 587 -39.04 44.50 -60.29
N PRO A 588 -39.26 43.92 -61.51
CA PRO A 588 -38.91 42.58 -62.05
C PRO A 588 -38.40 42.51 -63.53
N SER A 589 -37.93 41.32 -63.95
CA SER A 589 -38.03 40.76 -65.32
C SER A 589 -37.75 39.23 -65.24
N THR A 590 -38.55 38.25 -65.72
CA THR A 590 -38.92 37.86 -67.12
C THR A 590 -37.71 37.49 -68.01
N VAL A 591 -37.67 36.38 -68.77
CA VAL A 591 -38.69 35.34 -69.11
C VAL A 591 -38.05 34.00 -69.62
N HIS A 592 -38.83 32.89 -69.64
CA HIS A 592 -38.66 31.59 -70.36
C HIS A 592 -37.41 30.73 -70.07
N ASP A 593 -37.47 29.40 -69.83
CA ASP A 593 -38.13 28.24 -70.47
C ASP A 593 -37.35 27.62 -71.65
N THR A 594 -36.91 26.37 -71.47
CA THR A 594 -37.35 25.22 -72.30
C THR A 594 -36.90 23.88 -71.68
N GLU A 595 -37.76 22.87 -71.76
CA GLU A 595 -37.40 21.46 -71.52
C GLU A 595 -36.81 20.84 -72.79
N ALA A 596 -35.95 19.82 -72.63
CA ALA A 596 -35.76 18.78 -73.65
C ALA A 596 -35.30 17.47 -73.00
N VAL A 597 -36.13 16.42 -73.13
CA VAL A 597 -35.78 15.03 -72.83
C VAL A 597 -35.48 14.31 -74.15
N VAL A 598 -34.52 13.36 -74.15
CA VAL A 598 -34.54 12.06 -74.88
C VAL A 598 -33.11 11.48 -75.00
N ALA A 599 -33.04 10.13 -74.96
CA ALA A 599 -31.87 9.24 -75.15
C ALA A 599 -30.89 9.16 -73.96
#